data_AF-A0A096A226-F1
#
_entry.id   AF-A0A096A226-F1
#
_cell.length_a   1.000
_cell.length_b   1.000
_cell.length_c   1.000
_cell.angle_alpha   90.00
_cell.angle_beta   90.00
_cell.angle_gamma   90.00
#
_symmetry.space_group_name_H-M   'P 1'
#
loop_
_entity.id
_entity.type
_entity.pdbx_description
1 polymer ?
#
loop_
_entity_poly.entity_id
_entity_poly.type
_entity_poly.pdbx_seq_one_letter_code
_entity_poly.pdbx_strand_id
1 'polypeptide(L)'
;VQTPTLAMVCRRYIENRDFSSVPYWKLSVAAEKEGVSLKAVSSSAFDNEADAQSALAMLREQSRLTVTSVAKKVGHTSPPLLFDLTSLQKEANRKHGFSADKTLSIAQSLYEKKITTYPRTGSRYISEDVFEEVPTLLGKIGTALPTPLNRHSVDNGKVTDHHAIIPTGETTSGLSTDETTIYQMVVHRFIEAFSPNSEEERMQAELTDGTNTFIWKACRSISLGWKAVQHSTGTNDEKGKEEEEQTLSVLPNLIENEVLPLLSSEITEHKTKPKPLYTEATLLSAMENAGKEVADAESKRAMAECGIGTPATRANIIETLILRDYIRREKKTVVPTEKGLAVYEIVKDKRIANAEMTGSWELTLAAIEAGQMPPEKFAQGINSYVETICEELLALAPQVQKSYPTYRCPKCGNESVGIYAKIAKCRHEGCDFHIFREICGTFLSEDNIRDLITTGRTPILKGLTSKAGKKFNARLVLGEDHTTAFEFEGKKGKARGR
;
A
#
# COMPACT_ATOMS: atom_id res chain seq x y z
N VAL A 1 16.30 -5.80 3.77
CA VAL A 1 14.96 -5.22 4.05
C VAL A 1 14.60 -4.02 3.16
N GLN A 2 15.32 -2.89 3.19
CA GLN A 2 14.98 -1.72 2.33
C GLN A 2 14.99 -2.05 0.83
N THR A 3 16.02 -2.74 0.33
CA THR A 3 16.16 -3.11 -1.07
C THR A 3 15.01 -3.98 -1.61
N PRO A 4 14.60 -5.08 -0.95
CA PRO A 4 13.45 -5.85 -1.42
C PRO A 4 12.15 -5.04 -1.33
N THR A 5 11.97 -4.16 -0.33
CA THR A 5 10.80 -3.26 -0.28
C THR A 5 10.78 -2.29 -1.46
N LEU A 6 11.92 -1.69 -1.83
CA LEU A 6 12.03 -0.87 -3.05
C LEU A 6 11.69 -1.69 -4.29
N ALA A 7 12.21 -2.92 -4.40
CA ALA A 7 11.94 -3.81 -5.51
C ALA A 7 10.45 -4.13 -5.67
N MET A 8 9.72 -4.34 -4.57
CA MET A 8 8.27 -4.53 -4.59
C MET A 8 7.54 -3.33 -5.20
N VAL A 9 7.90 -2.12 -4.76
CA VAL A 9 7.29 -0.87 -5.26
C VAL A 9 7.61 -0.66 -6.74
N CYS A 10 8.86 -0.83 -7.15
CA CYS A 10 9.29 -0.68 -8.55
C CYS A 10 8.62 -1.71 -9.47
N ARG A 11 8.59 -2.99 -9.09
CA ARG A 11 7.95 -4.05 -9.88
C ARG A 11 6.46 -3.77 -10.07
N ARG A 12 5.73 -3.44 -8.99
CA ARG A 12 4.31 -3.10 -9.07
C ARG A 12 4.07 -1.88 -9.96
N TYR A 13 4.95 -0.88 -9.89
CA TYR A 13 4.85 0.31 -10.72
C TYR A 13 5.05 0.01 -12.21
N ILE A 14 6.08 -0.78 -12.56
CA ILE A 14 6.35 -1.19 -13.94
C ILE A 14 5.20 -2.05 -14.47
N GLU A 15 4.76 -3.05 -13.70
CA GLU A 15 3.60 -3.89 -14.05
C GLU A 15 2.35 -3.05 -14.31
N ASN A 16 2.10 -2.01 -13.50
CA ASN A 16 0.94 -1.13 -13.65
C ASN A 16 1.06 -0.19 -14.85
N ARG A 17 2.26 0.40 -15.06
CA ARG A 17 2.55 1.35 -16.14
C ARG A 17 2.52 0.69 -17.52
N ASP A 18 3.09 -0.52 -17.63
CA ASP A 18 3.25 -1.23 -18.90
C ASP A 18 2.04 -2.13 -19.23
N PHE A 19 1.03 -2.14 -18.34
CA PHE A 19 -0.18 -2.93 -18.52
C PHE A 19 -1.01 -2.43 -19.72
N SER A 20 -1.31 -3.35 -20.63
CA SER A 20 -2.23 -3.10 -21.74
C SER A 20 -3.59 -3.73 -21.43
N SER A 21 -4.61 -2.87 -21.32
CA SER A 21 -5.98 -3.30 -21.04
C SER A 21 -6.60 -3.97 -22.26
N VAL A 22 -7.25 -5.10 -22.03
CA VAL A 22 -7.94 -5.89 -23.06
C VAL A 22 -9.44 -5.90 -22.71
N PRO A 23 -10.33 -5.62 -23.67
CA PRO A 23 -11.77 -5.71 -23.45
C PRO A 23 -12.21 -7.17 -23.33
N TYR A 24 -13.26 -7.40 -22.55
CA TYR A 24 -13.99 -8.66 -22.51
C TYR A 24 -15.46 -8.36 -22.23
N TRP A 25 -16.35 -9.25 -22.63
CA TRP A 25 -17.79 -9.05 -22.52
C TRP A 25 -18.42 -10.08 -21.59
N LYS A 26 -19.45 -9.66 -20.86
CA LYS A 26 -20.28 -10.56 -20.05
C LYS A 26 -21.75 -10.30 -20.33
N LEU A 27 -22.56 -11.36 -20.23
CA LEU A 27 -24.01 -11.23 -20.29
C LEU A 27 -24.55 -10.93 -18.90
N SER A 28 -25.37 -9.89 -18.80
CA SER A 28 -26.11 -9.53 -17.60
C SER A 28 -27.59 -9.84 -17.84
N VAL A 29 -28.22 -10.49 -16.86
CA VAL A 29 -29.62 -10.90 -16.93
C VAL A 29 -30.36 -10.49 -15.68
N ALA A 30 -31.66 -10.22 -15.82
CA ALA A 30 -32.56 -10.05 -14.71
C ALA A 30 -33.75 -11.00 -14.84
N ALA A 31 -34.04 -11.69 -13.74
CA ALA A 31 -35.31 -12.36 -13.49
C ALA A 31 -35.95 -11.78 -12.22
N GLU A 32 -37.14 -12.24 -11.89
CA GLU A 32 -37.82 -11.89 -10.64
C GLU A 32 -38.42 -13.13 -9.99
N LYS A 33 -38.34 -13.19 -8.66
CA LYS A 33 -39.04 -14.15 -7.83
C LYS A 33 -39.51 -13.45 -6.57
N GLU A 34 -40.81 -13.57 -6.25
CA GLU A 34 -41.39 -13.04 -5.00
C GLU A 34 -41.10 -11.54 -4.78
N GLY A 35 -41.11 -10.74 -5.86
CA GLY A 35 -40.78 -9.31 -5.82
C GLY A 35 -39.28 -8.99 -5.64
N VAL A 36 -38.42 -10.00 -5.63
CA VAL A 36 -36.97 -9.85 -5.58
C VAL A 36 -36.40 -9.90 -6.99
N SER A 37 -35.71 -8.83 -7.38
CA SER A 37 -34.95 -8.79 -8.65
C SER A 37 -33.69 -9.63 -8.52
N LEU A 38 -33.56 -10.63 -9.39
CA LEU A 38 -32.44 -11.56 -9.48
C LEU A 38 -31.51 -11.09 -10.61
N LYS A 39 -30.61 -10.14 -10.30
CA LYS A 39 -29.62 -9.65 -11.27
C LYS A 39 -28.38 -10.54 -11.26
N ALA A 40 -28.16 -11.27 -12.34
CA ALA A 40 -27.06 -12.22 -12.44
C ALA A 40 -26.17 -11.89 -13.64
N VAL A 41 -24.89 -12.23 -13.52
CA VAL A 41 -23.91 -12.06 -14.59
C VAL A 41 -23.38 -13.42 -14.99
N SER A 42 -23.04 -13.58 -16.27
CA SER A 42 -22.44 -14.81 -16.77
C SER A 42 -21.14 -15.14 -16.02
N SER A 43 -21.00 -16.42 -15.65
CA SER A 43 -19.80 -16.93 -14.96
C SER A 43 -18.57 -16.81 -15.86
N SER A 44 -18.72 -17.19 -17.13
CA SER A 44 -17.72 -17.03 -18.18
C SER A 44 -17.78 -15.64 -18.83
N ALA A 45 -16.63 -15.19 -19.31
CA ALA A 45 -16.49 -14.00 -20.15
C ALA A 45 -16.31 -14.42 -21.62
N PHE A 46 -16.66 -13.51 -22.52
CA PHE A 46 -16.39 -13.63 -23.95
C PHE A 46 -15.21 -12.71 -24.29
N ASP A 47 -14.25 -13.23 -25.05
CA ASP A 47 -13.09 -12.46 -25.53
C ASP A 47 -13.41 -11.69 -26.83
N ASN A 48 -14.61 -11.88 -27.37
CA ASN A 48 -15.07 -11.30 -28.63
C ASN A 48 -16.54 -10.85 -28.52
N GLU A 49 -16.82 -9.63 -28.98
CA GLU A 49 -18.16 -9.05 -28.94
C GLU A 49 -19.17 -9.83 -29.78
N ALA A 50 -18.76 -10.35 -30.95
CA ALA A 50 -19.67 -11.07 -31.84
C ALA A 50 -20.19 -12.37 -31.21
N ASP A 51 -19.36 -13.06 -30.42
CA ASP A 51 -19.75 -14.26 -29.70
C ASP A 51 -20.72 -13.92 -28.56
N ALA A 52 -20.49 -12.81 -27.85
CA ALA A 52 -21.41 -12.29 -26.84
C ALA A 52 -22.76 -11.88 -27.46
N GLN A 53 -22.76 -11.24 -28.63
CA GLN A 53 -23.98 -10.87 -29.36
C GLN A 53 -24.78 -12.10 -29.80
N SER A 54 -24.09 -13.13 -30.30
CA SER A 54 -24.72 -14.39 -30.70
C SER A 54 -25.35 -15.09 -29.49
N ALA A 55 -24.64 -15.16 -28.37
CA ALA A 55 -25.15 -15.73 -27.12
C ALA A 55 -26.36 -14.93 -26.57
N LEU A 56 -26.30 -13.59 -26.62
CA LEU A 56 -27.42 -12.73 -26.21
C LEU A 56 -28.67 -12.93 -27.07
N ALA A 57 -28.51 -13.11 -28.39
CA ALA A 57 -29.63 -13.37 -29.30
C ALA A 57 -30.33 -14.69 -28.96
N MET A 58 -29.55 -15.76 -28.73
CA MET A 58 -30.09 -17.06 -28.30
C MET A 58 -30.84 -16.97 -26.97
N LEU A 59 -30.27 -16.27 -26.00
CA LEU A 59 -30.91 -16.02 -24.70
C LEU A 59 -32.27 -15.31 -24.85
N ARG A 60 -32.33 -14.27 -25.70
CA ARG A 60 -33.56 -13.50 -25.95
C ARG A 60 -34.63 -14.31 -26.67
N GLU A 61 -34.23 -15.17 -27.60
CA GLU A 61 -35.15 -16.08 -28.29
C GLU A 61 -35.81 -17.07 -27.33
N GLN A 62 -35.05 -17.60 -26.37
CA GLN A 62 -35.60 -18.49 -25.34
C GLN A 62 -36.46 -17.75 -24.30
N SER A 63 -36.11 -16.50 -23.98
CA SER A 63 -36.81 -15.61 -23.05
C SER A 63 -37.08 -16.19 -21.65
N ARG A 64 -36.23 -17.12 -21.19
CA ARG A 64 -36.36 -17.80 -19.90
C ARG A 64 -35.00 -18.19 -19.35
N LEU A 65 -34.94 -18.37 -18.04
CA LEU A 65 -33.81 -18.93 -17.31
C LEU A 65 -34.28 -20.11 -16.47
N THR A 66 -33.49 -21.16 -16.39
CA THR A 66 -33.74 -22.31 -15.51
C THR A 66 -32.80 -22.25 -14.33
N VAL A 67 -33.32 -22.40 -13.12
CA VAL A 67 -32.51 -22.56 -11.91
C VAL A 67 -31.87 -23.95 -11.92
N THR A 68 -30.54 -24.04 -11.96
CA THR A 68 -29.83 -25.32 -11.99
C THR A 68 -29.35 -25.77 -10.63
N SER A 69 -29.05 -24.82 -9.74
CA SER A 69 -28.63 -25.11 -8.37
C SER A 69 -29.00 -23.98 -7.44
N VAL A 70 -29.37 -24.32 -6.20
CA VAL A 70 -29.60 -23.36 -5.12
C VAL A 70 -28.88 -23.83 -3.86
N ALA A 71 -27.86 -23.08 -3.43
CA ALA A 71 -27.17 -23.31 -2.18
C ALA A 71 -27.57 -22.24 -1.16
N LYS A 72 -28.17 -22.67 -0.04
CA LYS A 72 -28.41 -21.80 1.13
C LYS A 72 -27.51 -22.23 2.28
N LYS A 73 -26.85 -21.27 2.91
CA LYS A 73 -26.00 -21.53 4.08
C LYS A 73 -26.12 -20.40 5.08
N VAL A 74 -26.51 -20.75 6.30
CA VAL A 74 -26.31 -19.90 7.47
C VAL A 74 -24.84 -19.98 7.86
N GLY A 75 -24.19 -18.83 7.92
CA GLY A 75 -22.79 -18.71 8.29
C GLY A 75 -22.64 -17.70 9.42
N HIS A 76 -21.70 -17.99 10.32
CA HIS A 76 -21.26 -17.04 11.33
C HIS A 76 -19.90 -16.48 10.95
N THR A 77 -19.69 -15.19 11.19
CA THR A 77 -18.38 -14.55 11.04
C THR A 77 -17.90 -14.12 12.42
N SER A 78 -16.79 -14.71 12.86
CA SER A 78 -16.12 -14.30 14.09
C SER A 78 -15.70 -12.84 14.03
N PRO A 79 -15.68 -12.13 15.17
CA PRO A 79 -15.21 -10.76 15.19
C PRO A 79 -13.75 -10.66 14.73
N PRO A 80 -13.35 -9.52 14.19
CA PRO A 80 -11.97 -9.27 13.83
C PRO A 80 -11.08 -9.36 15.07
N LEU A 81 -9.88 -9.93 14.91
CA LEU A 81 -8.91 -9.99 15.99
C LEU A 81 -8.49 -8.57 16.42
N LEU A 82 -8.03 -8.44 17.65
CA LEU A 82 -7.46 -7.21 18.21
C LEU A 82 -6.31 -6.66 17.34
N PHE A 83 -5.96 -5.39 17.58
CA PHE A 83 -4.88 -4.76 16.83
C PHE A 83 -3.51 -5.24 17.29
N ASP A 84 -2.68 -5.61 16.33
CA ASP A 84 -1.23 -5.46 16.41
C ASP A 84 -0.83 -4.09 15.81
N LEU A 85 0.46 -3.77 15.79
CA LEU A 85 0.94 -2.52 15.20
C LEU A 85 0.57 -2.38 13.71
N THR A 86 0.79 -3.44 12.93
CA THR A 86 0.66 -3.40 11.46
C THR A 86 -0.80 -3.21 11.05
N SER A 87 -1.73 -3.91 11.70
CA SER A 87 -3.16 -3.81 11.45
C SER A 87 -3.72 -2.44 11.86
N LEU A 88 -3.26 -1.87 12.98
CA LEU A 88 -3.60 -0.50 13.36
C LEU A 88 -3.09 0.52 12.32
N GLN A 89 -1.83 0.40 11.88
CA GLN A 89 -1.25 1.24 10.83
C GLN A 89 -2.02 1.14 9.50
N LYS A 90 -2.36 -0.08 9.07
CA LYS A 90 -3.12 -0.33 7.84
C LYS A 90 -4.49 0.33 7.91
N GLU A 91 -5.17 0.24 9.03
CA GLU A 91 -6.51 0.82 9.18
C GLU A 91 -6.48 2.35 9.33
N ALA A 92 -5.54 2.88 10.12
CA ALA A 92 -5.35 4.33 10.25
C ALA A 92 -4.98 4.97 8.90
N ASN A 93 -4.20 4.28 8.07
CA ASN A 93 -3.91 4.72 6.72
C ASN A 93 -5.16 4.71 5.81
N ARG A 94 -5.97 3.65 5.84
CA ARG A 94 -7.21 3.58 5.04
C ARG A 94 -8.23 4.65 5.44
N LYS A 95 -8.50 4.78 6.74
CA LYS A 95 -9.56 5.65 7.29
C LYS A 95 -9.14 7.11 7.39
N HIS A 96 -7.90 7.38 7.79
CA HIS A 96 -7.44 8.74 8.13
C HIS A 96 -6.23 9.21 7.30
N GLY A 97 -5.68 8.38 6.42
CA GLY A 97 -4.52 8.73 5.60
C GLY A 97 -3.22 8.89 6.39
N PHE A 98 -3.18 8.46 7.66
CA PHE A 98 -1.96 8.52 8.46
C PHE A 98 -0.88 7.60 7.89
N SER A 99 0.37 8.03 7.91
CA SER A 99 1.49 7.14 7.62
C SER A 99 1.66 6.12 8.74
N ALA A 100 2.38 5.04 8.45
CA ALA A 100 2.77 4.02 9.40
C ALA A 100 3.57 4.63 10.55
N ASP A 101 4.49 5.54 10.23
CA ASP A 101 5.35 6.24 11.20
C ASP A 101 4.56 7.19 12.10
N LYS A 102 3.63 7.97 11.52
CA LYS A 102 2.72 8.83 12.29
C LYS A 102 1.86 8.00 13.24
N THR A 103 1.29 6.91 12.76
CA THR A 103 0.44 6.02 13.58
C THR A 103 1.23 5.40 14.72
N LEU A 104 2.46 4.92 14.47
CA LEU A 104 3.35 4.39 15.50
C LEU A 104 3.69 5.47 16.54
N SER A 105 4.02 6.68 16.11
CA SER A 105 4.34 7.79 17.02
C SER A 105 3.17 8.14 17.94
N ILE A 106 1.94 8.15 17.41
CA ILE A 106 0.72 8.38 18.20
C ILE A 106 0.47 7.23 19.18
N ALA A 107 0.55 5.98 18.72
CA ALA A 107 0.35 4.82 19.57
C ALA A 107 1.40 4.73 20.70
N GLN A 108 2.64 5.10 20.39
CA GLN A 108 3.72 5.23 21.37
C GLN A 108 3.39 6.29 22.44
N SER A 109 2.90 7.47 22.02
CA SER A 109 2.46 8.52 22.96
C SER A 109 1.31 8.04 23.87
N LEU A 110 0.31 7.34 23.31
CA LEU A 110 -0.79 6.77 24.09
C LEU A 110 -0.31 5.75 25.13
N TYR A 111 0.66 4.91 24.77
CA TYR A 111 1.29 3.96 25.68
C TYR A 111 2.09 4.63 26.79
N GLU A 112 2.88 5.66 26.46
CA GLU A 112 3.65 6.43 27.45
C GLU A 112 2.73 7.18 28.43
N LYS A 113 1.54 7.59 27.96
CA LYS A 113 0.45 8.11 28.79
C LYS A 113 -0.34 7.02 29.54
N LYS A 114 0.02 5.74 29.37
CA LYS A 114 -0.63 4.55 29.97
C LYS A 114 -2.07 4.31 29.54
N ILE A 115 -2.49 4.86 28.41
CA ILE A 115 -3.88 4.79 27.92
C ILE A 115 -4.15 3.51 27.11
N THR A 116 -3.12 3.00 26.43
CA THR A 116 -3.13 1.72 25.72
C THR A 116 -1.96 0.86 26.14
N THR A 117 -2.02 -0.43 25.88
CA THR A 117 -0.86 -1.34 26.05
C THR A 117 0.23 -1.10 24.99
N TYR A 118 1.36 -1.79 25.17
CA TYR A 118 2.56 -1.59 24.37
C TYR A 118 2.29 -1.77 22.86
N PRO A 119 2.57 -0.74 22.02
CA PRO A 119 2.07 -0.69 20.66
C PRO A 119 2.98 -1.39 19.65
N ARG A 120 4.22 -1.76 20.01
CA ARG A 120 5.15 -2.44 19.09
C ARG A 120 5.05 -3.96 19.23
N THR A 121 3.82 -4.44 19.22
CA THR A 121 3.46 -5.86 19.28
C THR A 121 3.12 -6.38 17.89
N GLY A 122 3.48 -7.64 17.62
CA GLY A 122 3.02 -8.41 16.47
C GLY A 122 1.81 -9.31 16.78
N SER A 123 1.43 -9.46 18.06
CA SER A 123 0.31 -10.31 18.45
C SER A 123 -1.02 -9.57 18.29
N ARG A 124 -2.01 -10.33 17.81
CA ARG A 124 -3.43 -9.92 17.76
C ARG A 124 -4.27 -10.66 18.80
N TYR A 125 -3.61 -11.32 19.74
CA TYR A 125 -4.19 -12.15 20.78
C TYR A 125 -3.87 -11.60 22.17
N ILE A 126 -4.71 -11.94 23.14
CA ILE A 126 -4.45 -11.79 24.57
C ILE A 126 -4.47 -13.15 25.25
N SER A 127 -3.84 -13.22 26.41
CA SER A 127 -3.82 -14.42 27.25
C SER A 127 -5.08 -14.53 28.10
N GLU A 128 -5.28 -15.69 28.72
CA GLU A 128 -6.44 -15.98 29.56
C GLU A 128 -6.56 -15.07 30.78
N ASP A 129 -5.45 -14.77 31.45
CA ASP A 129 -5.39 -13.85 32.58
C ASP A 129 -5.79 -12.43 32.19
N VAL A 130 -5.34 -11.95 31.02
CA VAL A 130 -5.77 -10.64 30.50
C VAL A 130 -7.26 -10.65 30.12
N PHE A 131 -7.79 -11.79 29.66
CA PHE A 131 -9.21 -11.91 29.34
C PHE A 131 -10.11 -11.77 30.57
N GLU A 132 -9.67 -12.23 31.75
CA GLU A 132 -10.41 -12.07 33.01
C GLU A 132 -10.65 -10.59 33.37
N GLU A 133 -9.79 -9.69 32.91
CA GLU A 133 -9.93 -8.24 33.14
C GLU A 133 -10.87 -7.53 32.15
N VAL A 134 -11.20 -8.17 31.01
CA VAL A 134 -11.98 -7.56 29.92
C VAL A 134 -13.34 -7.01 30.38
N PRO A 135 -14.15 -7.71 31.19
CA PRO A 135 -15.42 -7.17 31.69
C PRO A 135 -15.24 -5.85 32.46
N THR A 136 -14.18 -5.73 33.27
CA THR A 136 -13.85 -4.51 34.01
C THR A 136 -13.42 -3.40 33.07
N LEU A 137 -12.59 -3.71 32.07
CA LEU A 137 -12.15 -2.75 31.06
C LEU A 137 -13.32 -2.20 30.24
N LEU A 138 -14.25 -3.06 29.80
CA LEU A 138 -15.49 -2.67 29.12
C LEU A 138 -16.30 -1.68 29.99
N GLY A 139 -16.43 -1.96 31.28
CA GLY A 139 -17.09 -1.06 32.24
C GLY A 139 -16.38 0.30 32.35
N LYS A 140 -15.06 0.33 32.42
CA LYS A 140 -14.26 1.58 32.47
C LYS A 140 -14.41 2.45 31.23
N ILE A 141 -14.56 1.84 30.05
CA ILE A 141 -14.82 2.57 28.79
C ILE A 141 -16.31 2.83 28.54
N GLY A 142 -17.19 2.53 29.50
CA GLY A 142 -18.62 2.83 29.43
C GLY A 142 -19.42 1.94 28.47
N THR A 143 -18.95 0.72 28.19
CA THR A 143 -19.60 -0.23 27.28
C THR A 143 -20.05 -1.49 28.02
N ALA A 144 -21.24 -1.99 27.68
CA ALA A 144 -21.73 -3.29 28.13
C ALA A 144 -21.99 -4.19 26.92
N LEU A 145 -21.51 -5.43 26.96
CA LEU A 145 -21.68 -6.42 25.89
C LEU A 145 -22.46 -7.64 26.39
N PRO A 146 -23.18 -8.36 25.51
CA PRO A 146 -23.83 -9.62 25.85
C PRO A 146 -22.83 -10.67 26.33
N THR A 147 -23.21 -11.45 27.35
CA THR A 147 -22.43 -12.58 27.87
C THR A 147 -22.92 -13.92 27.29
N PRO A 148 -22.03 -14.88 27.01
CA PRO A 148 -20.57 -14.82 27.19
C PRO A 148 -19.88 -13.93 26.14
N LEU A 149 -18.78 -13.28 26.53
CA LEU A 149 -17.94 -12.51 25.62
C LEU A 149 -17.25 -13.43 24.62
N ASN A 150 -16.98 -12.91 23.42
CA ASN A 150 -16.28 -13.65 22.38
C ASN A 150 -14.82 -13.91 22.73
N ARG A 151 -14.29 -15.07 22.36
CA ARG A 151 -12.94 -15.52 22.71
C ARG A 151 -12.02 -15.68 21.50
N HIS A 152 -12.43 -15.21 20.31
CA HIS A 152 -11.65 -15.37 19.08
C HIS A 152 -10.24 -14.76 19.17
N SER A 153 -10.06 -13.71 19.99
CA SER A 153 -8.77 -13.08 20.25
C SER A 153 -8.06 -13.59 21.52
N VAL A 154 -8.51 -14.69 22.13
CA VAL A 154 -7.95 -15.23 23.38
C VAL A 154 -7.26 -16.56 23.08
N ASP A 155 -5.92 -16.56 23.15
CA ASP A 155 -5.12 -17.74 22.84
C ASP A 155 -3.69 -17.56 23.40
N ASN A 156 -3.40 -18.20 24.54
CA ASN A 156 -2.07 -18.13 25.18
C ASN A 156 -0.93 -18.54 24.24
N GLY A 157 -1.18 -19.48 23.33
CA GLY A 157 -0.17 -19.99 22.39
C GLY A 157 0.14 -19.05 21.23
N LYS A 158 -0.63 -17.97 21.07
CA LYS A 158 -0.45 -16.95 20.01
C LYS A 158 -0.10 -15.57 20.55
N VAL A 159 0.12 -15.47 21.86
CA VAL A 159 0.75 -14.31 22.46
C VAL A 159 2.26 -14.44 22.24
N THR A 160 2.85 -13.41 21.64
CA THR A 160 4.31 -13.29 21.43
C THR A 160 4.96 -12.66 22.68
N ASP A 161 6.08 -11.94 22.55
CA ASP A 161 6.68 -11.15 23.66
C ASP A 161 5.69 -10.18 24.30
N HIS A 162 4.74 -9.69 23.50
CA HIS A 162 3.66 -8.82 23.93
C HIS A 162 2.32 -9.31 23.37
N HIS A 163 1.24 -9.05 24.11
CA HIS A 163 -0.14 -9.27 23.64
C HIS A 163 -0.61 -8.10 22.75
N ALA A 164 -1.85 -8.18 22.26
CA ALA A 164 -2.45 -7.16 21.39
C ALA A 164 -2.61 -5.77 22.05
N ILE A 165 -2.76 -4.74 21.23
CA ILE A 165 -3.00 -3.36 21.65
C ILE A 165 -4.46 -3.23 22.13
N ILE A 166 -4.64 -2.98 23.42
CA ILE A 166 -5.95 -2.81 24.08
C ILE A 166 -5.96 -1.53 24.95
N PRO A 167 -7.14 -0.97 25.27
CA PRO A 167 -7.23 0.11 26.25
C PRO A 167 -6.93 -0.41 27.66
N THR A 168 -6.31 0.42 28.51
CA THR A 168 -6.04 0.11 29.93
C THR A 168 -7.17 0.50 30.87
N GLY A 169 -8.13 1.30 30.37
CA GLY A 169 -9.20 1.91 31.17
C GLY A 169 -8.75 3.13 31.99
N GLU A 170 -7.54 3.63 31.79
CA GLU A 170 -7.08 4.89 32.37
C GLU A 170 -7.84 6.10 31.80
N THR A 171 -7.89 7.19 32.58
CA THR A 171 -8.64 8.40 32.19
C THR A 171 -7.98 9.12 31.02
N THR A 172 -8.75 9.37 29.95
CA THR A 172 -8.28 10.04 28.73
C THR A 172 -8.36 11.57 28.85
N SER A 173 -7.50 12.17 29.67
CA SER A 173 -7.37 13.64 29.75
C SER A 173 -6.21 14.16 28.89
N GLY A 174 -6.40 15.30 28.22
CA GLY A 174 -5.33 15.98 27.48
C GLY A 174 -4.84 15.26 26.21
N LEU A 175 -5.70 14.47 25.56
CA LEU A 175 -5.37 13.87 24.26
C LEU A 175 -5.50 14.90 23.13
N SER A 176 -4.55 14.88 22.20
CA SER A 176 -4.68 15.57 20.91
C SER A 176 -5.77 14.93 20.05
N THR A 177 -6.19 15.60 18.97
CA THR A 177 -7.17 15.06 18.02
C THR A 177 -6.71 13.76 17.38
N ASP A 178 -5.44 13.67 17.01
CA ASP A 178 -4.86 12.47 16.39
C ASP A 178 -4.74 11.31 17.38
N GLU A 179 -4.34 11.60 18.64
CA GLU A 179 -4.35 10.60 19.73
C GLU A 179 -5.75 10.10 20.03
N THR A 180 -6.72 11.00 20.10
CA THR A 180 -8.14 10.65 20.28
C THR A 180 -8.60 9.74 19.15
N THR A 181 -8.23 10.04 17.91
CA THR A 181 -8.59 9.23 16.74
C THR A 181 -8.04 7.80 16.85
N ILE A 182 -6.73 7.65 17.12
CA ILE A 182 -6.12 6.31 17.27
C ILE A 182 -6.66 5.56 18.49
N TYR A 183 -6.86 6.25 19.62
CA TYR A 183 -7.45 5.63 20.80
C TYR A 183 -8.86 5.10 20.52
N GLN A 184 -9.71 5.88 19.85
CA GLN A 184 -11.07 5.44 19.48
C GLN A 184 -11.04 4.25 18.53
N MET A 185 -10.08 4.17 17.60
CA MET A 185 -9.89 2.96 16.79
C MET A 185 -9.61 1.74 17.67
N VAL A 186 -8.67 1.85 18.61
CA VAL A 186 -8.33 0.76 19.55
C VAL A 186 -9.54 0.34 20.40
N VAL A 187 -10.30 1.31 20.91
CA VAL A 187 -11.54 1.06 21.68
C VAL A 187 -12.60 0.36 20.83
N HIS A 188 -12.89 0.83 19.62
CA HIS A 188 -13.88 0.20 18.76
C HIS A 188 -13.48 -1.24 18.40
N ARG A 189 -12.21 -1.47 18.07
CA ARG A 189 -11.70 -2.82 17.80
C ARG A 189 -11.79 -3.72 19.02
N PHE A 190 -11.51 -3.19 20.21
CA PHE A 190 -11.67 -3.91 21.47
C PHE A 190 -13.13 -4.35 21.68
N ILE A 191 -14.08 -3.44 21.50
CA ILE A 191 -15.52 -3.75 21.61
C ILE A 191 -15.95 -4.79 20.56
N GLU A 192 -15.51 -4.64 19.29
CA GLU A 192 -15.77 -5.62 18.23
C GLU A 192 -15.24 -7.01 18.60
N ALA A 193 -13.99 -7.11 19.04
CA ALA A 193 -13.30 -8.38 19.32
C ALA A 193 -14.01 -9.24 20.38
N PHE A 194 -14.71 -8.59 21.32
CA PHE A 194 -15.45 -9.26 22.40
C PHE A 194 -16.97 -9.30 22.17
N SER A 195 -17.46 -8.71 21.07
CA SER A 195 -18.87 -8.78 20.68
C SER A 195 -19.24 -10.15 20.08
N PRO A 196 -20.52 -10.55 20.10
CA PRO A 196 -20.98 -11.78 19.46
C PRO A 196 -20.60 -11.87 17.98
N ASN A 197 -20.49 -13.10 17.45
CA ASN A 197 -20.34 -13.32 16.02
C ASN A 197 -21.49 -12.65 15.25
N SER A 198 -21.20 -12.16 14.04
CA SER A 198 -22.27 -11.81 13.11
C SER A 198 -22.83 -13.10 12.50
N GLU A 199 -24.10 -13.08 12.14
CA GLU A 199 -24.80 -14.22 11.53
C GLU A 199 -25.54 -13.76 10.28
N GLU A 200 -25.29 -14.45 9.18
CA GLU A 200 -25.86 -14.14 7.88
C GLU A 200 -26.30 -15.43 7.19
N GLU A 201 -27.46 -15.37 6.54
CA GLU A 201 -27.88 -16.38 5.59
C GLU A 201 -27.41 -15.95 4.20
N ARG A 202 -26.58 -16.76 3.54
CA ARG A 202 -26.18 -16.55 2.15
C ARG A 202 -26.89 -17.55 1.25
N MET A 203 -27.33 -17.06 0.09
CA MET A 203 -27.84 -17.86 -0.99
C MET A 203 -27.05 -17.60 -2.26
N GLN A 204 -26.64 -18.69 -2.91
CA GLN A 204 -26.12 -18.67 -4.27
C GLN A 204 -27.07 -19.50 -5.13
N ALA A 205 -27.56 -18.90 -6.22
CA ALA A 205 -28.33 -19.59 -7.24
C ALA A 205 -27.58 -19.56 -8.57
N GLU A 206 -27.54 -20.70 -9.24
CA GLU A 206 -27.07 -20.81 -10.62
C GLU A 206 -28.28 -20.86 -11.55
N LEU A 207 -28.25 -20.00 -12.57
CA LEU A 207 -29.30 -19.88 -13.59
C LEU A 207 -28.69 -20.20 -14.96
N THR A 208 -29.47 -20.75 -15.88
CA THR A 208 -29.00 -21.06 -17.24
C THR A 208 -30.06 -20.83 -18.31
N ASP A 209 -29.62 -20.50 -19.52
CA ASP A 209 -30.40 -20.58 -20.78
C ASP A 209 -30.05 -21.86 -21.57
N GLY A 210 -29.45 -22.85 -20.91
CA GLY A 210 -28.95 -24.08 -21.52
C GLY A 210 -27.56 -23.97 -22.17
N THR A 211 -27.04 -22.76 -22.41
CA THR A 211 -25.71 -22.54 -23.00
C THR A 211 -24.77 -21.81 -22.04
N ASN A 212 -25.29 -20.77 -21.38
CA ASN A 212 -24.57 -19.90 -20.46
C ASN A 212 -25.01 -20.19 -19.02
N THR A 213 -24.09 -20.03 -18.07
CA THR A 213 -24.40 -20.07 -16.65
C THR A 213 -24.28 -18.68 -16.06
N PHE A 214 -25.26 -18.29 -15.27
CA PHE A 214 -25.33 -17.02 -14.56
C PHE A 214 -25.37 -17.29 -13.06
N ILE A 215 -24.62 -16.50 -12.30
CA ILE A 215 -24.55 -16.66 -10.85
C ILE A 215 -25.24 -15.46 -10.20
N TRP A 216 -26.26 -15.75 -9.38
CA TRP A 216 -26.86 -14.78 -8.49
C TRP A 216 -26.48 -15.11 -7.05
N LYS A 217 -26.06 -14.08 -6.29
CA LYS A 217 -25.71 -14.21 -4.88
C LYS A 217 -26.48 -13.17 -4.09
N ALA A 218 -27.03 -13.59 -2.97
CA ALA A 218 -27.61 -12.67 -2.01
C ALA A 218 -27.33 -13.10 -0.58
N CYS A 219 -27.29 -12.11 0.31
CA CYS A 219 -27.15 -12.34 1.73
C CYS A 219 -28.25 -11.61 2.51
N ARG A 220 -28.61 -12.17 3.65
CA ARG A 220 -29.53 -11.59 4.62
C ARG A 220 -28.87 -11.62 5.98
N SER A 221 -28.82 -10.46 6.65
CA SER A 221 -28.37 -10.40 8.03
C SER A 221 -29.41 -11.03 8.96
N ILE A 222 -28.99 -12.02 9.75
CA ILE A 222 -29.78 -12.61 10.84
C ILE A 222 -29.46 -11.87 12.15
N SER A 223 -28.16 -11.64 12.40
CA SER A 223 -27.66 -10.87 13.53
C SER A 223 -26.40 -10.09 13.12
N LEU A 224 -26.33 -8.81 13.46
CA LEU A 224 -25.16 -7.98 13.15
C LEU A 224 -23.95 -8.37 14.01
N GLY A 225 -24.15 -8.85 15.24
CA GLY A 225 -23.05 -9.12 16.17
C GLY A 225 -22.08 -7.94 16.27
N TRP A 226 -20.78 -8.21 16.17
CA TRP A 226 -19.71 -7.21 16.14
C TRP A 226 -19.84 -6.16 15.02
N LYS A 227 -20.51 -6.45 13.90
CA LYS A 227 -20.74 -5.47 12.83
C LYS A 227 -21.58 -4.28 13.31
N ALA A 228 -22.41 -4.45 14.35
CA ALA A 228 -23.19 -3.35 14.92
C ALA A 228 -22.30 -2.18 15.39
N VAL A 229 -21.09 -2.48 15.88
CA VAL A 229 -20.10 -1.47 16.28
C VAL A 229 -19.64 -0.66 15.06
N GLN A 230 -19.42 -1.30 13.93
CA GLN A 230 -19.02 -0.65 12.67
C GLN A 230 -20.12 0.25 12.11
N HIS A 231 -21.37 -0.23 12.14
CA HIS A 231 -22.53 0.58 11.74
C HIS A 231 -22.67 1.83 12.63
N SER A 232 -22.56 1.68 13.95
CA SER A 232 -22.72 2.79 14.90
C SER A 232 -21.66 3.89 14.75
N THR A 233 -20.47 3.52 14.30
CA THR A 233 -19.31 4.42 14.13
C THR A 233 -19.18 4.96 12.70
N GLY A 234 -20.08 4.56 11.79
CA GLY A 234 -20.01 4.91 10.37
C GLY A 234 -18.80 4.32 9.66
N THR A 235 -18.23 3.22 10.17
CA THR A 235 -17.00 2.61 9.66
C THR A 235 -17.20 1.33 8.84
N ASN A 236 -18.40 1.10 8.31
CA ASN A 236 -18.64 0.02 7.34
C ASN A 236 -17.74 0.19 6.10
N ASP A 237 -16.66 -0.59 6.07
CA ASP A 237 -15.75 -0.78 4.92
C ASP A 237 -16.36 -1.75 3.86
N GLU A 238 -17.67 -2.02 3.93
CA GLU A 238 -18.39 -2.98 3.07
C GLU A 238 -18.38 -2.63 1.56
N LYS A 239 -18.05 -1.38 1.22
CA LYS A 239 -17.99 -0.88 -0.17
C LYS A 239 -16.97 -1.56 -1.12
N GLY A 240 -16.17 -2.51 -0.64
CA GLY A 240 -15.10 -3.14 -1.43
C GLY A 240 -15.42 -4.52 -2.02
N LYS A 241 -16.50 -5.19 -1.60
CA LYS A 241 -16.83 -6.57 -2.04
C LYS A 241 -18.31 -6.80 -2.41
N GLU A 242 -19.16 -5.80 -2.22
CA GLU A 242 -20.61 -5.89 -2.39
C GLU A 242 -21.10 -5.76 -3.84
N GLU A 243 -20.23 -5.51 -4.83
CA GLU A 243 -20.68 -5.37 -6.22
C GLU A 243 -21.24 -6.69 -6.82
N GLU A 244 -21.03 -7.85 -6.18
CA GLU A 244 -21.53 -9.15 -6.66
C GLU A 244 -22.54 -9.87 -5.74
N GLU A 245 -22.75 -9.44 -4.49
CA GLU A 245 -23.65 -10.11 -3.53
C GLU A 245 -24.71 -9.12 -3.01
N GLN A 246 -25.98 -9.36 -3.36
CA GLN A 246 -27.10 -8.48 -3.03
C GLN A 246 -27.54 -8.65 -1.58
N THR A 247 -27.55 -7.56 -0.80
CA THR A 247 -28.12 -7.59 0.56
C THR A 247 -29.63 -7.46 0.51
N LEU A 248 -30.34 -8.40 1.14
CA LEU A 248 -31.80 -8.47 1.17
C LEU A 248 -32.33 -8.58 2.61
N SER A 249 -33.54 -8.06 2.83
CA SER A 249 -34.27 -8.25 4.09
C SER A 249 -34.81 -9.67 4.25
N VAL A 250 -35.19 -10.29 3.12
CA VAL A 250 -35.69 -11.66 3.01
C VAL A 250 -35.14 -12.26 1.71
N LEU A 251 -34.68 -13.51 1.77
CA LEU A 251 -34.24 -14.22 0.59
C LEU A 251 -35.43 -14.95 -0.07
N PRO A 252 -35.55 -14.94 -1.41
CA PRO A 252 -36.65 -15.58 -2.11
C PRO A 252 -36.55 -17.12 -2.03
N ASN A 253 -37.67 -17.81 -2.23
CA ASN A 253 -37.67 -19.27 -2.33
C ASN A 253 -37.44 -19.74 -3.78
N LEU A 254 -36.18 -20.05 -4.12
CA LEU A 254 -35.80 -20.63 -5.41
C LEU A 254 -35.74 -22.16 -5.33
N ILE A 255 -36.25 -22.83 -6.36
CA ILE A 255 -36.28 -24.30 -6.46
C ILE A 255 -35.47 -24.74 -7.69
N GLU A 256 -34.69 -25.82 -7.57
CA GLU A 256 -34.00 -26.40 -8.71
C GLU A 256 -34.97 -26.86 -9.80
N ASN A 257 -34.57 -26.65 -11.06
CA ASN A 257 -35.38 -26.83 -12.28
C ASN A 257 -36.56 -25.86 -12.43
N GLU A 258 -36.69 -24.87 -11.55
CA GLU A 258 -37.66 -23.79 -11.73
C GLU A 258 -37.30 -22.94 -12.96
N VAL A 259 -38.31 -22.61 -13.78
CA VAL A 259 -38.16 -21.76 -14.95
C VAL A 259 -38.67 -20.36 -14.62
N LEU A 260 -37.79 -19.37 -14.76
CA LEU A 260 -38.06 -17.96 -14.51
C LEU A 260 -38.16 -17.20 -15.83
N PRO A 261 -39.15 -16.31 -16.02
CA PRO A 261 -39.18 -15.41 -17.16
C PRO A 261 -37.95 -14.49 -17.19
N LEU A 262 -37.36 -14.33 -18.36
CA LEU A 262 -36.31 -13.33 -18.57
C LEU A 262 -36.95 -11.94 -18.63
N LEU A 263 -36.60 -11.05 -17.69
CA LEU A 263 -37.13 -9.68 -17.67
C LEU A 263 -36.26 -8.72 -18.48
N SER A 264 -34.94 -8.85 -18.39
CA SER A 264 -34.00 -8.07 -19.18
C SER A 264 -32.72 -8.84 -19.43
N SER A 265 -32.07 -8.57 -20.57
CA SER A 265 -30.74 -9.05 -20.89
C SER A 265 -29.94 -8.01 -21.67
N GLU A 266 -28.69 -7.86 -21.29
CA GLU A 266 -27.74 -6.94 -21.91
C GLU A 266 -26.33 -7.50 -21.94
N ILE A 267 -25.52 -6.98 -22.87
CA ILE A 267 -24.07 -7.20 -22.87
C ILE A 267 -23.43 -6.06 -22.11
N THR A 268 -22.53 -6.41 -21.19
CA THR A 268 -21.68 -5.45 -20.50
C THR A 268 -20.25 -5.61 -21.00
N GLU A 269 -19.67 -4.53 -21.53
CA GLU A 269 -18.25 -4.47 -21.87
C GLU A 269 -17.45 -4.14 -20.61
N HIS A 270 -16.42 -4.95 -20.35
CA HIS A 270 -15.48 -4.76 -19.28
C HIS A 270 -14.07 -4.66 -19.85
N LYS A 271 -13.15 -4.18 -19.01
CA LYS A 271 -11.75 -4.03 -19.36
C LYS A 271 -10.90 -4.58 -18.25
N THR A 272 -9.90 -5.38 -18.61
CA THR A 272 -8.91 -5.85 -17.63
C THR A 272 -8.21 -4.63 -17.01
N LYS A 273 -7.92 -4.71 -15.70
CA LYS A 273 -7.29 -3.62 -14.94
C LYS A 273 -5.93 -4.07 -14.42
N PRO A 274 -4.92 -3.20 -14.39
CA PRO A 274 -3.66 -3.53 -13.74
C PRO A 274 -3.86 -3.72 -12.24
N LYS A 275 -2.94 -4.43 -11.59
CA LYS A 275 -2.86 -4.43 -10.13
C LYS A 275 -2.70 -2.97 -9.64
N PRO A 276 -3.50 -2.51 -8.67
CA PRO A 276 -3.36 -1.16 -8.14
C PRO A 276 -1.95 -0.91 -7.60
N LEU A 277 -1.46 0.32 -7.78
CA LEU A 277 -0.25 0.78 -7.12
C LEU A 277 -0.39 0.64 -5.60
N TYR A 278 0.74 0.45 -4.92
CA TYR A 278 0.71 0.35 -3.46
C TYR A 278 0.25 1.67 -2.85
N THR A 279 -0.61 1.57 -1.83
CA THR A 279 -0.72 2.57 -0.77
C THR A 279 0.20 2.15 0.37
N GLU A 280 0.38 2.99 1.38
CA GLU A 280 1.20 2.58 2.53
C GLU A 280 0.59 1.36 3.25
N ALA A 281 -0.75 1.29 3.39
CA ALA A 281 -1.43 0.12 3.94
C ALA A 281 -1.19 -1.16 3.11
N THR A 282 -1.28 -1.09 1.78
CA THR A 282 -1.09 -2.27 0.95
C THR A 282 0.38 -2.65 0.80
N LEU A 283 1.31 -1.68 0.92
CA LEU A 283 2.74 -1.96 1.01
C LEU A 283 3.10 -2.65 2.33
N LEU A 284 2.59 -2.17 3.47
CA LEU A 284 2.76 -2.84 4.76
C LEU A 284 2.22 -4.27 4.71
N SER A 285 1.03 -4.47 4.12
CA SER A 285 0.47 -5.79 3.93
C SER A 285 1.36 -6.68 3.06
N ALA A 286 1.95 -6.13 2.01
CA ALA A 286 2.86 -6.87 1.15
C ALA A 286 4.15 -7.23 1.87
N MET A 287 4.73 -6.31 2.66
CA MET A 287 5.92 -6.56 3.49
C MET A 287 5.67 -7.66 4.51
N GLU A 288 4.55 -7.58 5.24
CA GLU A 288 4.09 -8.60 6.20
C GLU A 288 3.92 -9.97 5.57
N ASN A 289 3.40 -10.03 4.34
CA ASN A 289 3.06 -11.29 3.66
C ASN A 289 4.11 -11.75 2.64
N ALA A 290 5.28 -11.10 2.59
CA ALA A 290 6.30 -11.36 1.58
C ALA A 290 6.79 -12.82 1.56
N GLY A 291 6.73 -13.51 2.71
CA GLY A 291 7.04 -14.94 2.81
C GLY A 291 6.16 -15.85 1.93
N LYS A 292 4.95 -15.40 1.54
CA LYS A 292 4.04 -16.22 0.71
C LYS A 292 4.59 -16.50 -0.69
N GLU A 293 5.42 -15.59 -1.20
CA GLU A 293 6.07 -15.68 -2.52
C GLU A 293 7.38 -16.48 -2.48
N VAL A 294 7.85 -16.90 -1.30
CA VAL A 294 9.06 -17.72 -1.15
C VAL A 294 8.73 -19.17 -1.52
N ALA A 295 9.55 -19.74 -2.41
CA ALA A 295 9.39 -21.10 -2.92
C ALA A 295 9.77 -22.15 -1.87
N ASP A 296 10.88 -21.94 -1.17
CA ASP A 296 11.35 -22.85 -0.11
C ASP A 296 10.40 -22.86 1.10
N ALA A 297 9.94 -24.05 1.48
CA ALA A 297 8.90 -24.22 2.50
C ALA A 297 9.39 -23.90 3.91
N GLU A 298 10.68 -24.05 4.20
CA GLU A 298 11.26 -23.74 5.51
C GLU A 298 11.46 -22.23 5.66
N SER A 299 12.05 -21.58 4.67
CA SER A 299 12.19 -20.12 4.59
C SER A 299 10.84 -19.42 4.60
N LYS A 300 9.84 -19.97 3.90
CA LYS A 300 8.45 -19.48 3.95
C LYS A 300 7.85 -19.55 5.35
N ARG A 301 8.11 -20.64 6.09
CA ARG A 301 7.67 -20.77 7.49
C ARG A 301 8.39 -19.78 8.40
N ALA A 302 9.71 -19.62 8.26
CA ALA A 302 10.48 -18.63 9.02
C ALA A 302 10.00 -17.19 8.77
N MET A 303 9.50 -16.89 7.57
CA MET A 303 8.93 -15.58 7.23
C MET A 303 7.45 -15.42 7.55
N ALA A 304 6.76 -16.47 8.02
CA ALA A 304 5.31 -16.46 8.16
C ALA A 304 4.81 -15.38 9.15
N GLU A 305 5.61 -15.10 10.19
CA GLU A 305 5.27 -14.12 11.23
C GLU A 305 5.87 -12.74 10.95
N CYS A 306 7.13 -12.70 10.49
CA CYS A 306 7.88 -11.45 10.36
C CYS A 306 7.87 -10.85 8.95
N GLY A 307 7.65 -11.62 7.88
CA GLY A 307 7.75 -11.11 6.50
C GLY A 307 9.07 -10.37 6.24
N ILE A 308 9.02 -9.24 5.54
CA ILE A 308 10.15 -8.32 5.35
C ILE A 308 10.13 -7.26 6.47
N GLY A 309 11.01 -7.46 7.46
CA GLY A 309 11.17 -6.58 8.61
C GLY A 309 10.07 -6.75 9.66
N THR A 310 10.39 -6.50 10.92
CA THR A 310 9.45 -6.63 12.04
C THR A 310 8.40 -5.50 12.06
N PRO A 311 7.24 -5.69 12.73
CA PRO A 311 6.22 -4.64 12.86
C PRO A 311 6.80 -3.27 13.27
N ALA A 312 7.77 -3.26 14.19
CA ALA A 312 8.41 -2.05 14.70
C ALA A 312 9.33 -1.32 13.70
N THR A 313 9.81 -2.00 12.64
CA THR A 313 10.81 -1.45 11.71
C THR A 313 10.24 -1.08 10.35
N ARG A 314 9.13 -1.68 9.92
CA ARG A 314 8.52 -1.48 8.59
C ARG A 314 8.24 -0.01 8.28
N ALA A 315 7.70 0.75 9.25
CA ALA A 315 7.43 2.18 9.10
C ALA A 315 8.72 2.96 8.80
N ASN A 316 9.77 2.75 9.59
CA ASN A 316 11.05 3.43 9.41
C ASN A 316 11.71 3.07 8.06
N ILE A 317 11.55 1.84 7.60
CA ILE A 317 12.03 1.41 6.27
C ILE A 317 11.36 2.23 5.16
N ILE A 318 10.04 2.40 5.22
CA ILE A 318 9.30 3.22 4.25
C ILE A 318 9.78 4.67 4.29
N GLU A 319 9.89 5.27 5.49
CA GLU A 319 10.38 6.64 5.63
C GLU A 319 11.83 6.79 5.15
N THR A 320 12.68 5.79 5.36
CA THR A 320 14.07 5.82 4.89
C THR A 320 14.15 5.77 3.37
N LEU A 321 13.30 4.98 2.70
CA LEU A 321 13.23 4.94 1.24
C LEU A 321 12.75 6.28 0.67
N ILE A 322 11.85 6.98 1.37
CA ILE A 322 11.38 8.32 1.01
C ILE A 322 12.48 9.35 1.22
N LEU A 323 13.14 9.34 2.39
CA LEU A 323 14.24 10.24 2.72
C LEU A 323 15.42 10.11 1.74
N ARG A 324 15.70 8.90 1.28
CA ARG A 324 16.73 8.61 0.27
C ARG A 324 16.31 8.93 -1.16
N ASP A 325 15.09 9.43 -1.35
CA ASP A 325 14.51 9.79 -2.65
C ASP A 325 14.44 8.58 -3.60
N TYR A 326 14.14 7.39 -3.09
CA TYR A 326 13.91 6.19 -3.90
C TYR A 326 12.43 5.96 -4.19
N ILE A 327 11.56 6.32 -3.25
CA ILE A 327 10.11 6.30 -3.43
C ILE A 327 9.54 7.63 -2.96
N ARG A 328 8.32 7.95 -3.39
CA ARG A 328 7.58 9.12 -2.93
C ARG A 328 6.11 8.79 -2.74
N ARG A 329 5.45 9.57 -1.90
CA ARG A 329 3.99 9.56 -1.76
C ARG A 329 3.39 10.41 -2.88
N GLU A 330 2.52 9.83 -3.68
CA GLU A 330 1.76 10.52 -4.72
C GLU A 330 0.27 10.34 -4.44
N LYS A 331 -0.39 11.39 -3.94
CA LYS A 331 -1.72 11.28 -3.34
C LYS A 331 -1.74 10.20 -2.25
N LYS A 332 -2.52 9.12 -2.42
CA LYS A 332 -2.60 7.98 -1.49
C LYS A 332 -1.65 6.82 -1.86
N THR A 333 -0.98 6.89 -3.01
CA THR A 333 -0.11 5.81 -3.49
C THR A 333 1.35 6.08 -3.18
N VAL A 334 2.15 5.03 -3.19
CA VAL A 334 3.60 5.03 -3.04
C VAL A 334 4.18 4.58 -4.37
N VAL A 335 4.96 5.45 -5.00
CA VAL A 335 5.54 5.23 -6.33
C VAL A 335 7.05 5.41 -6.30
N PRO A 336 7.82 4.72 -7.16
CA PRO A 336 9.25 4.92 -7.22
C PRO A 336 9.58 6.27 -7.88
N THR A 337 10.72 6.84 -7.50
CA THR A 337 11.33 7.97 -8.23
C THR A 337 12.18 7.43 -9.37
N GLU A 338 12.68 8.31 -10.25
CA GLU A 338 13.66 7.92 -11.28
C GLU A 338 14.92 7.30 -10.65
N LYS A 339 15.36 7.85 -9.51
CA LYS A 339 16.49 7.32 -8.75
C LYS A 339 16.18 5.93 -8.19
N GLY A 340 14.98 5.71 -7.65
CA GLY A 340 14.56 4.40 -7.16
C GLY A 340 14.47 3.35 -8.27
N LEU A 341 13.94 3.73 -9.44
CA LEU A 341 13.92 2.86 -10.62
C LEU A 341 15.34 2.53 -11.09
N ALA A 342 16.23 3.52 -11.17
CA ALA A 342 17.61 3.29 -11.57
C ALA A 342 18.35 2.33 -10.61
N VAL A 343 18.16 2.51 -9.29
CA VAL A 343 18.72 1.59 -8.29
C VAL A 343 18.12 0.20 -8.43
N TYR A 344 16.80 0.11 -8.62
CA TYR A 344 16.11 -1.16 -8.84
C TYR A 344 16.66 -1.91 -10.06
N GLU A 345 16.84 -1.25 -11.20
CA GLU A 345 17.38 -1.89 -12.41
C GLU A 345 18.77 -2.52 -12.19
N ILE A 346 19.60 -1.94 -11.31
CA ILE A 346 20.92 -2.48 -10.99
C ILE A 346 20.82 -3.74 -10.13
N VAL A 347 19.85 -3.80 -9.21
CA VAL A 347 19.80 -4.84 -8.17
C VAL A 347 18.67 -5.86 -8.34
N LYS A 348 17.75 -5.66 -9.29
CA LYS A 348 16.51 -6.46 -9.43
C LYS A 348 16.73 -7.96 -9.60
N ASP A 349 17.83 -8.34 -10.24
CA ASP A 349 18.21 -9.73 -10.52
C ASP A 349 19.19 -10.28 -9.47
N LYS A 350 19.47 -9.51 -8.40
CA LYS A 350 20.41 -9.85 -7.35
C LYS A 350 19.68 -10.39 -6.12
N ARG A 351 20.32 -11.30 -5.38
CA ARG A 351 19.77 -11.88 -4.14
C ARG A 351 19.34 -10.82 -3.11
N ILE A 352 20.05 -9.68 -3.04
CA ILE A 352 19.75 -8.57 -2.12
C ILE A 352 18.38 -7.93 -2.34
N ALA A 353 17.78 -8.08 -3.53
CA ALA A 353 16.45 -7.58 -3.86
C ALA A 353 15.33 -8.62 -3.65
N ASN A 354 15.67 -9.87 -3.29
CA ASN A 354 14.71 -10.95 -3.11
C ASN A 354 14.29 -11.09 -1.63
N ALA A 355 12.99 -11.26 -1.38
CA ALA A 355 12.41 -11.57 -0.07
C ALA A 355 12.97 -12.88 0.52
N GLU A 356 13.23 -13.88 -0.33
CA GLU A 356 13.77 -15.18 0.06
C GLU A 356 15.09 -15.08 0.81
N MET A 357 15.96 -14.14 0.42
CA MET A 357 17.21 -13.91 1.14
C MET A 357 16.94 -13.44 2.58
N THR A 358 15.93 -12.57 2.76
CA THR A 358 15.51 -12.16 4.11
C THR A 358 15.02 -13.37 4.91
N GLY A 359 14.21 -14.25 4.30
CA GLY A 359 13.74 -15.47 4.97
C GLY A 359 14.84 -16.43 5.39
N SER A 360 15.84 -16.63 4.52
CA SER A 360 16.99 -17.48 4.85
C SER A 360 17.80 -16.95 6.05
N TRP A 361 17.89 -15.62 6.20
CA TRP A 361 18.54 -15.00 7.34
C TRP A 361 17.71 -15.12 8.62
N GLU A 362 16.40 -14.87 8.57
CA GLU A 362 15.52 -15.05 9.74
C GLU A 362 15.54 -16.51 10.24
N LEU A 363 15.53 -17.49 9.33
CA LEU A 363 15.69 -18.90 9.68
C LEU A 363 17.02 -19.16 10.41
N THR A 364 18.10 -18.57 9.91
CA THR A 364 19.43 -18.73 10.51
C THR A 364 19.51 -18.06 11.88
N LEU A 365 18.92 -16.87 12.05
CA LEU A 365 18.87 -16.15 13.31
C LEU A 365 18.03 -16.92 14.36
N ALA A 366 16.90 -17.51 13.96
CA ALA A 366 16.10 -18.36 14.84
C ALA A 366 16.88 -19.62 15.28
N ALA A 367 17.67 -20.22 14.38
CA ALA A 367 18.54 -21.35 14.73
C ALA A 367 19.65 -20.95 15.71
N ILE A 368 20.17 -19.72 15.62
CA ILE A 368 21.13 -19.17 16.60
C ILE A 368 20.47 -18.98 17.96
N GLU A 369 19.29 -18.38 18.00
CA GLU A 369 18.52 -18.19 19.23
C GLU A 369 18.20 -19.52 19.93
N ALA A 370 17.86 -20.55 19.15
CA ALA A 370 17.64 -21.91 19.65
C ALA A 370 18.93 -22.67 20.03
N GLY A 371 20.11 -22.06 19.89
CA GLY A 371 21.40 -22.69 20.17
C GLY A 371 21.81 -23.79 19.17
N GLN A 372 21.16 -23.86 18.01
CA GLN A 372 21.37 -24.88 16.98
C GLN A 372 22.44 -24.47 15.95
N MET A 373 22.80 -23.18 15.88
CA MET A 373 23.86 -22.67 15.02
C MET A 373 24.79 -21.68 15.75
N PRO A 374 26.13 -21.80 15.60
CA PRO A 374 27.06 -20.80 16.12
C PRO A 374 26.94 -19.46 15.38
N PRO A 375 26.87 -18.31 16.09
CA PRO A 375 26.81 -16.97 15.47
C PRO A 375 27.96 -16.68 14.50
N GLU A 376 29.15 -17.25 14.75
CA GLU A 376 30.35 -17.04 13.94
C GLU A 376 30.19 -17.58 12.53
N LYS A 377 29.46 -18.69 12.36
CA LYS A 377 29.18 -19.26 11.02
C LYS A 377 28.29 -18.34 10.21
N PHE A 378 27.29 -17.73 10.85
CA PHE A 378 26.43 -16.76 10.18
C PHE A 378 27.23 -15.52 9.77
N ALA A 379 28.08 -14.98 10.66
CA ALA A 379 28.94 -13.84 10.35
C ALA A 379 29.88 -14.11 9.16
N GLN A 380 30.48 -15.31 9.09
CA GLN A 380 31.30 -15.73 7.95
C GLN A 380 30.49 -15.77 6.64
N GLY A 381 29.26 -16.30 6.70
CA GLY A 381 28.35 -16.32 5.55
C GLY A 381 27.98 -14.91 5.07
N ILE A 382 27.77 -13.97 6.00
CA ILE A 382 27.53 -12.56 5.67
C ILE A 382 28.74 -11.94 4.97
N ASN A 383 29.96 -12.14 5.49
CA ASN A 383 31.17 -11.60 4.89
C ASN A 383 31.38 -12.10 3.46
N SER A 384 31.26 -13.42 3.25
CA SER A 384 31.37 -14.02 1.91
C SER A 384 30.31 -13.48 0.95
N TYR A 385 29.08 -13.27 1.43
CA TYR A 385 28.02 -12.66 0.63
C TYR A 385 28.33 -11.20 0.27
N VAL A 386 28.86 -10.42 1.21
CA VAL A 386 29.25 -9.02 0.98
C VAL A 386 30.34 -8.92 -0.09
N GLU A 387 31.36 -9.78 -0.03
CA GLU A 387 32.41 -9.85 -1.06
C GLU A 387 31.79 -10.13 -2.44
N THR A 388 30.97 -11.19 -2.53
CA THR A 388 30.32 -11.60 -3.78
C THR A 388 29.47 -10.48 -4.39
N ILE A 389 28.60 -9.86 -3.59
CA ILE A 389 27.71 -8.80 -4.11
C ILE A 389 28.48 -7.53 -4.48
N CYS A 390 29.57 -7.21 -3.77
CA CYS A 390 30.44 -6.10 -4.14
C CYS A 390 31.12 -6.33 -5.50
N GLU A 391 31.67 -7.53 -5.73
CA GLU A 391 32.26 -7.90 -7.02
C GLU A 391 31.24 -7.83 -8.15
N GLU A 392 30.05 -8.39 -7.94
CA GLU A 392 28.95 -8.36 -8.91
C GLU A 392 28.52 -6.93 -9.27
N LEU A 393 28.43 -6.03 -8.29
CA LEU A 393 28.04 -4.63 -8.52
C LEU A 393 29.16 -3.82 -9.18
N LEU A 394 30.42 -4.07 -8.84
CA LEU A 394 31.58 -3.41 -9.47
C LEU A 394 31.71 -3.82 -10.95
N ALA A 395 31.43 -5.07 -11.28
CA ALA A 395 31.41 -5.55 -12.66
C ALA A 395 30.32 -4.86 -13.51
N LEU A 396 29.25 -4.35 -12.89
CA LEU A 396 28.20 -3.58 -13.57
C LEU A 396 28.55 -2.10 -13.76
N ALA A 397 29.54 -1.56 -13.04
CA ALA A 397 29.91 -0.14 -13.09
C ALA A 397 30.17 0.41 -14.53
N PRO A 398 30.82 -0.33 -15.45
CA PRO A 398 31.00 0.12 -16.83
C PRO A 398 29.69 0.21 -17.64
N GLN A 399 28.68 -0.60 -17.29
CA GLN A 399 27.40 -0.70 -18.02
C GLN A 399 26.31 0.23 -17.45
N VAL A 400 26.36 0.50 -16.14
CA VAL A 400 25.40 1.35 -15.41
C VAL A 400 25.72 2.84 -15.55
N GLN A 401 26.95 3.16 -15.95
CA GLN A 401 27.33 4.52 -16.31
C GLN A 401 26.66 4.87 -17.65
N LYS A 402 25.34 5.18 -17.60
CA LYS A 402 24.73 6.05 -18.59
C LYS A 402 25.72 7.16 -18.84
N SER A 403 26.16 7.30 -20.08
CA SER A 403 26.96 8.43 -20.53
C SER A 403 26.14 9.69 -20.23
N TYR A 404 26.27 10.22 -19.01
CA TYR A 404 25.85 11.55 -18.71
C TYR A 404 26.73 12.42 -19.59
N PRO A 405 26.16 13.18 -20.52
CA PRO A 405 26.93 14.05 -21.39
C PRO A 405 27.87 14.87 -20.51
N THR A 406 29.16 14.77 -20.80
CA THR A 406 30.15 15.62 -20.16
C THR A 406 30.15 16.95 -20.86
N TYR A 407 30.18 18.01 -20.07
CA TYR A 407 30.33 19.36 -20.60
C TYR A 407 31.70 19.89 -20.21
N ARG A 408 32.21 20.81 -21.04
CA ARG A 408 33.47 21.50 -20.78
C ARG A 408 33.35 22.35 -19.52
N CYS A 409 34.23 22.11 -18.56
CA CYS A 409 34.25 22.82 -17.30
C CYS A 409 34.74 24.26 -17.50
N PRO A 410 33.99 25.29 -17.07
CA PRO A 410 34.43 26.68 -17.19
C PRO A 410 35.63 27.00 -16.27
N LYS A 411 35.86 26.20 -15.22
CA LYS A 411 36.99 26.38 -14.27
C LYS A 411 38.27 25.69 -14.72
N CYS A 412 38.21 24.41 -15.13
CA CYS A 412 39.42 23.64 -15.47
C CYS A 412 39.55 23.30 -16.96
N GLY A 413 38.59 23.68 -17.80
CA GLY A 413 38.64 23.48 -19.26
C GLY A 413 38.44 22.04 -19.76
N ASN A 414 38.42 21.05 -18.87
CA ASN A 414 38.22 19.63 -19.19
C ASN A 414 36.75 19.29 -19.45
N GLU A 415 36.50 18.30 -20.31
CA GLU A 415 35.16 17.78 -20.60
C GLU A 415 34.71 16.81 -19.50
N SER A 416 34.38 17.37 -18.34
CA SER A 416 34.23 16.60 -17.09
C SER A 416 33.05 17.03 -16.22
N VAL A 417 32.28 18.06 -16.60
CA VAL A 417 31.09 18.48 -15.86
C VAL A 417 29.96 17.51 -16.12
N GLY A 418 29.49 16.84 -15.07
CA GLY A 418 28.26 16.05 -15.09
C GLY A 418 27.10 16.84 -14.49
N ILE A 419 25.93 16.76 -15.13
CA ILE A 419 24.68 17.33 -14.60
C ILE A 419 23.91 16.22 -13.88
N TYR A 420 23.77 16.33 -12.56
CA TYR A 420 23.06 15.37 -11.70
C TYR A 420 21.74 15.97 -11.21
N ALA A 421 20.90 15.19 -10.55
CA ALA A 421 19.59 15.65 -10.09
C ALA A 421 19.63 16.94 -9.26
N LYS A 422 20.59 17.09 -8.32
CA LYS A 422 20.64 18.27 -7.42
C LYS A 422 21.73 19.28 -7.78
N ILE A 423 22.76 18.85 -8.51
CA ILE A 423 23.99 19.61 -8.70
C ILE A 423 24.57 19.32 -10.07
N ALA A 424 25.15 20.32 -10.71
CA ALA A 424 26.09 20.13 -11.81
C ALA A 424 27.50 20.31 -11.25
N LYS A 425 28.41 19.35 -11.43
CA LYS A 425 29.76 19.43 -10.87
C LYS A 425 30.82 18.87 -11.80
N CYS A 426 32.03 19.43 -11.71
CA CYS A 426 33.21 18.89 -12.37
C CYS A 426 33.64 17.57 -11.71
N ARG A 427 34.01 16.58 -12.53
CA ARG A 427 34.57 15.29 -12.08
C ARG A 427 36.09 15.20 -12.21
N HIS A 428 36.73 16.22 -12.77
CA HIS A 428 38.18 16.21 -12.90
C HIS A 428 38.83 16.37 -11.52
N GLU A 429 39.82 15.53 -11.24
CA GLU A 429 40.55 15.54 -9.98
C GLU A 429 41.19 16.93 -9.76
N GLY A 430 41.04 17.48 -8.54
CA GLY A 430 41.52 18.82 -8.20
C GLY A 430 40.63 19.99 -8.64
N CYS A 431 39.48 19.76 -9.29
CA CYS A 431 38.53 20.82 -9.65
C CYS A 431 37.23 20.74 -8.81
N ASP A 432 36.93 21.82 -8.11
CA ASP A 432 35.80 21.99 -7.17
C ASP A 432 34.58 22.70 -7.78
N PHE A 433 34.57 22.92 -9.09
CA PHE A 433 33.48 23.61 -9.78
C PHE A 433 32.14 22.89 -9.58
N HIS A 434 31.14 23.63 -9.10
CA HIS A 434 29.79 23.12 -8.92
C HIS A 434 28.72 24.22 -8.99
N ILE A 435 27.52 23.86 -9.42
CA ILE A 435 26.32 24.71 -9.47
C ILE A 435 25.14 23.90 -8.93
N PHE A 436 24.43 24.43 -7.93
CA PHE A 436 23.18 23.83 -7.46
C PHE A 436 22.07 24.05 -8.50
N ARG A 437 21.27 23.01 -8.74
CA ARG A 437 20.16 23.10 -9.70
C ARG A 437 18.91 23.71 -9.08
N GLU A 438 18.81 23.79 -7.76
CA GLU A 438 17.70 24.46 -7.09
C GLU A 438 18.15 25.84 -6.62
N ILE A 439 17.55 26.89 -7.18
CA ILE A 439 17.88 28.28 -6.88
C ILE A 439 16.59 29.08 -6.69
N CYS A 440 16.44 29.70 -5.52
CA CYS A 440 15.29 30.55 -5.18
C CYS A 440 13.93 29.87 -5.45
N GLY A 441 13.80 28.59 -5.11
CA GLY A 441 12.57 27.80 -5.30
C GLY A 441 12.28 27.42 -6.75
N THR A 442 13.25 27.55 -7.66
CA THR A 442 13.15 27.12 -9.06
C THR A 442 14.22 26.09 -9.36
N PHE A 443 13.85 25.05 -10.10
CA PHE A 443 14.76 24.01 -10.55
C PHE A 443 15.28 24.31 -11.95
N LEU A 444 16.61 24.32 -12.13
CA LEU A 444 17.29 24.53 -13.40
C LEU A 444 17.25 23.24 -14.24
N SER A 445 16.72 23.37 -15.46
CA SER A 445 16.78 22.29 -16.44
C SER A 445 18.22 22.01 -16.87
N GLU A 446 18.46 20.87 -17.53
CA GLU A 446 19.78 20.58 -18.08
C GLU A 446 20.20 21.62 -19.12
N ASP A 447 19.26 22.11 -19.94
CA ASP A 447 19.52 23.17 -20.90
C ASP A 447 19.91 24.49 -20.20
N ASN A 448 19.28 24.83 -19.06
CA ASN A 448 19.69 26.02 -18.30
C ASN A 448 21.13 25.90 -17.80
N ILE A 449 21.50 24.74 -17.27
CA ILE A 449 22.88 24.48 -16.83
C ILE A 449 23.83 24.51 -18.02
N ARG A 450 23.46 23.92 -19.15
CA ARG A 450 24.24 23.92 -20.39
C ARG A 450 24.48 25.34 -20.88
N ASP A 451 23.44 26.17 -20.96
CA ASP A 451 23.55 27.57 -21.37
C ASP A 451 24.45 28.36 -20.42
N LEU A 452 24.32 28.13 -19.12
CA LEU A 452 25.13 28.81 -18.10
C LEU A 452 26.63 28.48 -18.22
N ILE A 453 26.99 27.21 -18.44
CA ILE A 453 28.40 26.80 -18.55
C ILE A 453 29.01 27.04 -19.93
N THR A 454 28.20 27.15 -20.99
CA THR A 454 28.69 27.37 -22.37
C THR A 454 28.66 28.83 -22.78
N THR A 455 27.60 29.56 -22.41
CA THR A 455 27.38 30.97 -22.80
C THR A 455 27.59 31.95 -21.64
N GLY A 456 27.83 31.44 -20.43
CA GLY A 456 28.01 32.25 -19.23
C GLY A 456 26.69 32.74 -18.60
N ARG A 457 25.52 32.43 -19.18
CA ARG A 457 24.23 32.88 -18.65
C ARG A 457 23.06 31.98 -19.04
N THR A 458 22.00 31.98 -18.25
CA THR A 458 20.73 31.32 -18.58
C THR A 458 19.81 32.23 -19.41
N PRO A 459 18.75 31.67 -20.02
CA PRO A 459 17.54 32.43 -20.34
C PRO A 459 16.92 33.07 -19.09
N ILE A 460 15.95 33.97 -19.26
CA ILE A 460 15.23 34.57 -18.13
C ILE A 460 14.47 33.48 -17.38
N LEU A 461 14.87 33.24 -16.14
CA LEU A 461 14.18 32.36 -15.22
C LEU A 461 12.98 33.12 -14.65
N LYS A 462 11.79 32.53 -14.76
CA LYS A 462 10.54 33.15 -14.30
C LYS A 462 10.13 32.59 -12.94
N GLY A 463 9.65 33.46 -12.05
CA GLY A 463 9.05 33.03 -10.79
C GLY A 463 10.03 32.65 -9.68
N LEU A 464 11.28 33.13 -9.75
CA LEU A 464 12.25 33.02 -8.66
C LEU A 464 11.71 33.71 -7.40
N THR A 465 11.90 33.10 -6.23
CA THR A 465 11.38 33.60 -4.96
C THR A 465 12.52 34.07 -4.06
N SER A 466 12.51 35.36 -3.71
CA SER A 466 13.51 35.95 -2.79
C SER A 466 13.33 35.45 -1.35
N LYS A 467 14.34 35.67 -0.48
CA LYS A 467 14.23 35.36 0.96
C LYS A 467 13.04 36.03 1.66
N ALA A 468 12.57 37.17 1.13
CA ALA A 468 11.40 37.88 1.62
C ALA A 468 10.07 37.41 1.00
N GLY A 469 10.07 36.28 0.28
CA GLY A 469 8.87 35.70 -0.36
C GLY A 469 8.41 36.39 -1.64
N LYS A 470 9.07 37.46 -2.10
CA LYS A 470 8.71 38.18 -3.32
C LYS A 470 9.20 37.43 -4.56
N LYS A 471 8.32 37.31 -5.56
CA LYS A 471 8.65 36.74 -6.88
C LYS A 471 9.37 37.74 -7.77
N PHE A 472 10.37 37.28 -8.51
CA PHE A 472 11.11 38.06 -9.49
C PHE A 472 11.53 37.20 -10.70
N ASN A 473 11.93 37.86 -11.78
CA ASN A 473 12.49 37.22 -12.96
C ASN A 473 13.91 37.75 -13.15
N ALA A 474 14.87 36.87 -13.41
CA ALA A 474 16.27 37.21 -13.62
C ALA A 474 16.95 36.16 -14.49
N ARG A 475 18.06 36.53 -15.13
CA ARG A 475 19.02 35.56 -15.67
C ARG A 475 19.98 35.17 -14.56
N LEU A 476 20.42 33.93 -14.58
CA LEU A 476 21.58 33.51 -13.79
C LEU A 476 22.82 33.66 -14.68
N VAL A 477 23.86 34.30 -14.16
CA VAL A 477 25.12 34.57 -14.87
C VAL A 477 26.26 33.95 -14.09
N LEU A 478 27.23 33.37 -14.80
CA LEU A 478 28.45 32.81 -14.23
C LEU A 478 29.52 33.89 -14.19
N GLY A 479 29.97 34.25 -12.99
CA GLY A 479 31.04 35.22 -12.77
C GLY A 479 32.42 34.68 -13.14
N GLU A 480 33.41 35.58 -13.19
CA GLU A 480 34.82 35.21 -13.44
C GLU A 480 35.41 34.32 -12.34
N ASP A 481 34.87 34.41 -11.12
CA ASP A 481 35.19 33.54 -9.99
C ASP A 481 34.47 32.18 -10.05
N HIS A 482 33.73 31.93 -11.13
CA HIS A 482 32.90 30.75 -11.36
C HIS A 482 31.74 30.57 -10.36
N THR A 483 31.35 31.64 -9.67
CA THR A 483 30.12 31.67 -8.86
C THR A 483 28.94 32.20 -9.68
N THR A 484 27.72 32.04 -9.18
CA THR A 484 26.51 32.46 -9.89
C THR A 484 25.91 33.72 -9.30
N ALA A 485 25.51 34.66 -10.17
CA ALA A 485 24.87 35.92 -9.80
C ALA A 485 23.60 36.18 -10.63
N PHE A 486 22.70 37.03 -10.13
CA PHE A 486 21.48 37.40 -10.86
C PHE A 486 21.70 38.66 -11.70
N GLU A 487 21.35 38.58 -12.99
CA GLU A 487 21.25 39.72 -13.88
C GLU A 487 19.76 40.03 -14.13
N PHE A 488 19.36 41.27 -13.81
CA PHE A 488 18.00 41.77 -14.01
C PHE A 488 17.94 42.63 -15.26
N GLU A 489 16.88 42.50 -16.08
CA GLU A 489 16.70 43.39 -17.21
C GLU A 489 16.49 44.84 -16.75
N GLY A 490 17.40 45.74 -17.15
CA GLY A 490 17.32 47.15 -16.84
C GLY A 490 16.09 47.81 -17.49
N LYS A 491 15.25 48.45 -16.67
CA LYS A 491 14.22 49.39 -17.17
C LYS A 491 14.94 50.56 -17.84
N LYS A 492 14.84 50.69 -19.17
CA LYS A 492 15.19 51.94 -19.88
C LYS A 492 14.47 53.11 -19.22
N GLY A 493 15.24 54.10 -18.75
CA GLY A 493 14.75 55.25 -18.01
C GLY A 493 13.84 56.17 -18.83
N LYS A 494 12.73 56.62 -18.22
CA LYS A 494 12.05 57.84 -18.64
C LYS A 494 12.81 59.01 -18.03
N ALA A 495 13.58 59.73 -18.84
CA ALA A 495 14.06 61.07 -18.48
C ALA A 495 12.84 62.00 -18.38
N ARG A 496 12.63 62.57 -17.19
CA ARG A 496 11.66 63.66 -16.96
C ARG A 496 12.30 64.95 -17.49
N GLY A 497 11.63 65.59 -18.45
CA GLY A 497 11.92 66.96 -18.83
C GLY A 497 11.65 67.91 -17.67
N ARG A 498 12.44 68.98 -17.60
CA ARG A 498 12.23 70.16 -16.77
C ARG A 498 11.90 71.33 -17.67
#